data_AF-A0A7J9BFN2-F1
#
_entry.id   AF-A0A7J9BFN2-F1
#
_cell.length_a   1.000
_cell.length_b   1.000
_cell.length_c   1.000
_cell.angle_alpha   90.00
_cell.angle_beta   90.00
_cell.angle_gamma   90.00
#
_symmetry.space_group_name_H-M   'P 1'
#
loop_
_entity.id
_entity.type
_entity.pdbx_description
1 polymer ?
#
loop_
_entity_poly.entity_id
_entity_poly.type
_entity_poly.pdbx_seq_one_letter_code
_entity_poly.pdbx_strand_id
1 'polypeptide(L)' 'MILAVLFANSKGNILVEHFNGVLAEKQLHWRSFLVKLGVDNLKGVKNEELFVASHKSIYIVYTVLGDVSIYIVGKDEYDD' A
#
# COMPACT_ATOMS: atom_id res chain seq x y z
N MET A 1 14.32 -1.29 -2.29
CA MET A 1 13.94 -0.21 -3.23
C MET A 1 12.44 0.02 -3.18
N ILE A 2 11.95 1.27 -3.04
CA ILE A 2 10.51 1.57 -3.09
C ILE A 2 10.03 1.55 -4.55
N LEU A 3 8.99 0.75 -4.81
CA LEU A 3 8.34 0.58 -6.11
C LEU A 3 7.08 1.43 -6.25
N ALA A 4 6.30 1.55 -5.18
CA ALA A 4 5.07 2.32 -5.20
C ALA A 4 4.77 2.93 -3.83
N VAL A 5 4.16 4.11 -3.84
CA VAL A 5 3.55 4.73 -2.68
C VAL A 5 2.13 5.13 -3.07
N LEU A 6 1.14 4.77 -2.26
CA LEU A 6 -0.27 5.04 -2.54
C LEU A 6 -0.99 5.51 -1.28
N PHE A 7 -1.79 6.56 -1.44
CA PHE A 7 -2.68 7.10 -0.41
C PHE A 7 -4.11 6.95 -0.93
N ALA A 8 -4.98 6.30 -0.17
CA ALA A 8 -6.39 6.15 -0.52
C ALA A 8 -7.28 6.56 0.64
N ASN A 9 -8.44 7.13 0.34
CA ASN A 9 -9.45 7.36 1.37
C ASN A 9 -10.20 6.06 1.73
N SER A 10 -11.05 6.11 2.75
CA SER A 10 -11.88 4.99 3.20
C SER A 10 -12.85 4.40 2.16
N LYS A 11 -13.08 5.08 1.03
CA LYS A 11 -13.88 4.58 -0.11
C LYS A 11 -13.03 3.85 -1.15
N GLY A 12 -11.71 3.81 -0.97
CA GLY A 12 -10.77 3.25 -1.93
C GLY A 12 -10.38 4.20 -3.06
N ASN A 13 -10.78 5.48 -3.00
CA ASN A 13 -10.34 6.47 -3.99
C ASN A 13 -8.88 6.83 -3.74
N ILE A 14 -8.07 6.77 -4.77
CA ILE A 14 -6.66 7.16 -4.71
C ILE A 14 -6.57 8.68 -4.67
N LEU A 15 -5.90 9.20 -3.64
CA LEU A 15 -5.64 10.62 -3.42
C LEU A 15 -4.28 11.02 -4.01
N VAL A 16 -3.28 10.18 -3.76
CA VAL A 16 -1.91 10.36 -4.22
C VAL A 16 -1.35 8.99 -4.58
N GLU A 17 -0.62 8.93 -5.68
CA GLU A 17 0.16 7.75 -6.04
C GLU A 17 1.49 8.14 -6.68
N HIS A 18 2.49 7.31 -6.45
CA HIS A 18 3.77 7.40 -7.11
C HIS A 18 4.27 5.99 -7.41
N PHE A 19 4.80 5.80 -8.63
CA PHE A 19 5.36 4.53 -9.08
C PHE A 19 6.79 4.76 -9.58
N ASN A 20 7.73 3.95 -9.11
CA ASN A 20 9.12 3.99 -9.53
C ASN A 20 9.47 2.74 -10.34
N GLY A 21 9.71 2.91 -11.64
CA GLY A 21 10.08 1.81 -12.54
C GLY A 21 9.00 0.74 -12.76
N VAL A 22 7.75 0.98 -12.36
CA VAL A 22 6.61 0.07 -12.55
C VAL A 22 5.89 0.40 -13.85
N LEU A 23 5.84 -0.57 -14.78
CA LEU A 23 5.14 -0.46 -16.05
C LEU A 23 3.64 -0.16 -15.85
N ALA A 24 3.05 0.63 -16.75
CA ALA A 24 1.68 1.12 -16.64
C ALA A 24 0.65 0.01 -16.45
N GLU A 25 0.79 -1.13 -17.13
CA GLU A 25 -0.11 -2.28 -16.98
C GLU A 25 -0.05 -2.90 -15.58
N LYS A 26 1.10 -2.83 -14.90
CA LYS A 26 1.27 -3.32 -13.52
C LYS A 26 0.76 -2.32 -12.50
N GLN A 27 0.75 -1.02 -12.81
CA GLN A 27 0.24 0.01 -11.90
C GLN A 27 -1.24 -0.20 -11.60
N LEU A 28 -2.05 -0.53 -12.60
CA LEU A 28 -3.47 -0.82 -12.39
C LEU A 28 -3.68 -2.01 -11.45
N HIS A 29 -2.88 -3.07 -11.60
CA HIS A 29 -2.93 -4.23 -10.71
C HIS A 29 -2.54 -3.85 -9.27
N TRP A 30 -1.51 -3.02 -9.11
CA TRP A 30 -1.10 -2.53 -7.79
C TRP A 30 -2.19 -1.69 -7.13
N ARG A 31 -2.81 -0.76 -7.84
CA ARG A 31 -3.93 0.05 -7.33
C ARG A 31 -5.04 -0.84 -6.75
N SER A 32 -5.56 -1.76 -7.58
CA SER A 32 -6.65 -2.66 -7.18
C SER A 32 -6.25 -3.56 -6.01
N PHE A 33 -5.03 -4.09 -6.04
CA PHE A 33 -4.52 -4.97 -4.98
C PHE A 33 -4.38 -4.24 -3.65
N LEU A 34 -3.75 -3.06 -3.63
CA LEU A 34 -3.50 -2.29 -2.40
C LEU A 34 -4.80 -1.79 -1.76
N VAL A 35 -5.74 -1.29 -2.56
CA VAL A 35 -7.05 -0.88 -2.04
C VAL A 35 -7.80 -2.06 -1.43
N LYS A 36 -7.79 -3.22 -2.10
CA LYS A 36 -8.41 -4.43 -1.55
C LYS A 36 -7.74 -4.88 -0.26
N LEU A 37 -6.40 -4.88 -0.22
CA LEU A 37 -5.62 -5.23 0.97
C LEU A 37 -6.03 -4.37 2.18
N GLY A 38 -6.20 -3.06 2.00
CA GLY A 38 -6.67 -2.19 3.07
C GLY A 38 -8.10 -2.45 3.51
N VAL A 39 -9.03 -2.69 2.58
CA VAL A 39 -10.42 -3.04 2.92
C VAL A 39 -10.47 -4.30 3.77
N ASP A 40 -9.66 -5.30 3.45
CA ASP A 40 -9.65 -6.59 4.13
C ASP A 40 -8.97 -6.51 5.51
N ASN A 41 -7.96 -5.64 5.69
CA ASN A 41 -7.08 -5.68 6.87
C ASN A 41 -7.11 -4.43 7.77
N LEU A 42 -7.52 -3.26 7.28
CA LEU A 42 -7.49 -2.00 8.06
C LEU A 42 -8.83 -1.68 8.75
N LYS A 43 -9.83 -2.56 8.65
CA LYS A 43 -11.13 -2.32 9.27
C LYS A 43 -11.05 -2.42 10.79
N GLY A 44 -11.33 -1.32 11.49
CA GLY A 44 -11.33 -1.26 12.96
C GLY A 44 -9.92 -1.22 13.58
N VAL A 45 -8.90 -1.05 12.74
CA VAL A 45 -7.51 -0.88 13.15
C VAL A 45 -7.32 0.48 13.82
N LYS A 46 -6.42 0.55 14.80
CA LYS A 46 -6.09 1.81 15.47
C LYS A 46 -5.28 2.71 14.56
N ASN A 47 -5.44 4.02 14.73
CA ASN A 47 -4.64 4.97 14.00
C ASN A 47 -3.15 4.69 14.20
N GLU A 48 -2.35 4.77 13.12
CA GLU A 48 -0.89 4.59 13.11
C GLU A 48 -0.39 3.17 13.43
N GLU A 49 -1.27 2.18 13.53
CA GLU A 49 -0.85 0.77 13.63
C GLU A 49 -0.27 0.30 12.29
N LEU A 50 0.94 -0.27 12.33
CA LEU A 50 1.72 -0.62 11.15
C LEU A 50 1.54 -2.10 10.79
N PHE A 51 1.28 -2.38 9.51
CA PHE A 51 1.13 -3.73 8.98
C PHE A 51 2.15 -3.97 7.88
N VAL A 52 2.62 -5.22 7.81
CA VAL A 52 3.54 -5.67 6.78
C VAL A 52 2.99 -6.94 6.14
N ALA A 53 2.88 -6.93 4.81
CA ALA A 53 2.63 -8.11 3.99
C ALA A 53 3.84 -8.37 3.11
N SER A 54 4.22 -9.63 2.92
CA SER A 54 5.37 -9.98 2.09
C SER A 54 5.07 -11.16 1.16
N HIS A 55 5.65 -11.13 -0.03
CA HIS A 55 5.63 -12.22 -0.99
C HIS A 55 6.92 -12.24 -1.82
N LYS A 56 7.73 -13.29 -1.63
CA LYS A 56 9.07 -13.42 -2.24
C LYS A 56 9.92 -12.20 -1.86
N SER A 57 10.43 -11.46 -2.84
CA SER A 57 11.23 -10.25 -2.64
C SER A 57 10.42 -8.97 -2.61
N ILE A 58 9.08 -9.04 -2.49
CA ILE A 58 8.23 -7.86 -2.36
C ILE A 58 7.69 -7.77 -0.94
N TYR A 59 7.73 -6.57 -0.37
CA TYR A 59 7.06 -6.24 0.87
C TYR A 59 6.13 -5.05 0.68
N ILE A 60 5.10 -4.99 1.50
CA ILE A 60 4.10 -3.94 1.51
C ILE A 60 3.93 -3.52 2.94
N VAL A 61 4.30 -2.29 3.23
CA VAL A 61 4.05 -1.65 4.52
C VAL A 61 2.80 -0.80 4.36
N TYR A 62 1.85 -0.94 5.27
CA TYR A 62 0.61 -0.19 5.19
C TYR A 62 0.03 0.12 6.56
N THR A 63 -0.69 1.23 6.63
CA THR A 63 -1.29 1.74 7.87
C THR A 63 -2.50 2.61 7.54
N VAL A 64 -3.21 3.04 8.58
CA VAL A 64 -4.27 4.04 8.49
C VAL A 64 -3.87 5.28 9.30
N LEU A 65 -4.01 6.45 8.69
CA LEU A 65 -3.89 7.77 9.29
C LEU A 65 -5.23 8.52 9.15
N GLY A 66 -6.07 8.48 10.16
CA GLY A 66 -7.44 8.98 10.12
C GLY A 66 -8.29 8.19 9.12
N ASP A 67 -8.83 8.88 8.11
CA ASP A 67 -9.60 8.26 7.02
C ASP A 67 -8.75 7.90 5.78
N VAL A 68 -7.42 8.00 5.91
CA VAL A 68 -6.47 7.76 4.81
C VAL A 68 -5.66 6.51 5.08
N SER A 69 -5.75 5.55 4.18
CA SER A 69 -4.85 4.41 4.13
C SER A 69 -3.61 4.75 3.32
N ILE A 70 -2.44 4.40 3.87
CA ILE A 70 -1.12 4.61 3.25
C ILE A 70 -0.53 3.25 2.95
N TYR A 71 0.01 3.08 1.75
CA TYR A 71 0.66 1.85 1.30
C TYR A 71 2.01 2.17 0.67
N ILE A 72 3.03 1.41 1.04
CA ILE A 72 4.37 1.47 0.48
C ILE A 72 4.74 0.08 0.00
N VAL A 73 4.97 -0.07 -1.30
CA VAL A 73 5.46 -1.31 -1.90
C VAL A 73 6.95 -1.19 -2.08
N GLY A 74 7.70 -2.10 -1.47
CA GLY A 74 9.13 -2.21 -1.62
C GLY A 74 9.54 -3.55 -2.23
N LYS A 75 10.76 -3.58 -2.75
CA LYS A 75 11.43 -4.77 -3.26
C LYS A 75 12.77 -4.95 -2.56
N ASP A 76 13.17 -6.20 -2.41
CA ASP A 76 14.37 -6.71 -1.75
C ASP A 76 14.25 -6.65 -0.22
N GLU A 77 15.29 -6.26 0.51
CA GLU A 77 15.23 -6.22 1.98
C GLU A 77 14.34 -5.08 2.48
N TYR A 78 13.50 -5.44 3.46
CA TYR A 78 12.77 -4.52 4.30
C TYR A 78 13.66 -4.24 5.52
N ASP A 79 13.95 -2.96 5.77
CA ASP A 79 14.70 -2.48 6.94
C ASP A 79 13.69 -1.69 7.79
N ASP A 80 13.54 -2.11 9.05
CA ASP A 80 12.49 -1.69 9.99
C ASP A 80 12.64 -0.24 10.49
#